data_AF-A0A661JFJ6-F1
#
_entry.id   AF-A0A661JFJ6-F1
#
_cell.length_a   1.000
_cell.length_b   1.000
_cell.length_c   1.000
_cell.angle_alpha   90.00
_cell.angle_beta   90.00
_cell.angle_gamma   90.00
#
_symmetry.space_group_name_H-M   'P 1'
#
loop_
_entity.id
_entity.type
_entity.pdbx_description
1 polymer ?
#
loop_
_entity_poly.entity_id
_entity_poly.type
_entity_poly.pdbx_seq_one_letter_code
_entity_poly.pdbx_strand_id
1 'polypeptide(L)'
;IKYSYEILLNAAEWLIQKGRLKKEDYPIRTTERARTRYVINNEPKHSDGKDFKRPKRLSNDLYIETKFKTNRCKKLARELLEKYGYPGDMLVVE
;
A
#
# COMPACT_ATOMS: atom_id res chain seq x y z
N ILE A 1 15.93 3.91 6.34
CA ILE A 1 14.88 2.85 6.33
C ILE A 1 15.52 1.54 6.80
N LYS A 2 15.00 0.90 7.86
CA LYS A 2 15.56 -0.34 8.42
C LYS A 2 15.03 -1.58 7.71
N TYR A 3 13.79 -1.53 7.23
CA TYR A 3 13.17 -2.62 6.48
C TYR A 3 12.50 -2.12 5.21
N SER A 4 12.66 -2.86 4.12
CA SER A 4 12.14 -2.41 2.82
C SER A 4 10.62 -2.28 2.74
N TYR A 5 9.85 -2.91 3.64
CA TYR A 5 8.41 -2.72 3.74
C TYR A 5 8.02 -1.32 4.24
N GLU A 6 8.90 -0.65 4.97
CA GLU A 6 8.65 0.71 5.49
C GLU A 6 8.48 1.71 4.35
N ILE A 7 9.07 1.46 3.18
CA ILE A 7 8.88 2.30 1.99
C ILE A 7 7.40 2.34 1.60
N LEU A 8 6.75 1.17 1.53
CA LEU A 8 5.35 1.05 1.16
C LEU A 8 4.44 1.59 2.26
N LEU A 9 4.75 1.27 3.52
CA LEU A 9 3.98 1.75 4.68
C LEU A 9 4.02 3.28 4.78
N ASN A 10 5.21 3.88 4.68
CA ASN A 10 5.39 5.33 4.77
C ASN A 10 4.75 6.07 3.60
N ALA A 11 4.79 5.50 2.38
CA ALA A 11 4.08 6.09 1.24
C ALA A 11 2.57 6.13 1.46
N ALA A 12 1.99 5.04 1.99
CA ALA A 12 0.57 5.00 2.34
C ALA A 12 0.23 6.01 3.46
N GLU A 13 1.00 6.05 4.54
CA GLU A 13 0.80 7.00 5.63
C GLU A 13 0.94 8.46 5.17
N TRP A 14 1.92 8.76 4.32
CA TRP A 14 2.07 10.10 3.77
C TRP A 14 0.86 10.51 2.91
N LEU A 15 0.31 9.60 2.10
CA LEU A 15 -0.91 9.86 1.34
C LEU A 15 -2.13 10.10 2.24
N ILE A 16 -2.22 9.41 3.38
CA ILE A 16 -3.25 9.66 4.40
C ILE A 16 -3.08 11.05 4.99
N GLN A 17 -1.86 11.42 5.38
CA GLN A 17 -1.54 12.75 5.91
C GLN A 17 -1.85 13.88 4.92
N LYS A 18 -1.73 13.62 3.61
CA LYS A 18 -2.15 14.56 2.55
C LYS A 18 -3.66 14.56 2.27
N GLY A 19 -4.45 13.74 2.97
CA GLY A 19 -5.89 13.60 2.76
C GLY A 19 -6.25 12.94 1.42
N ARG A 20 -5.30 12.20 0.82
CA ARG A 20 -5.43 11.60 -0.51
C ARG A 20 -5.88 10.16 -0.42
N LEU A 21 -5.24 9.34 0.42
CA LEU A 21 -5.67 7.98 0.72
C LEU A 21 -6.73 8.02 1.81
N LYS A 22 -8.00 7.87 1.43
CA LYS A 22 -9.15 7.92 2.33
C LYS A 22 -9.69 6.53 2.62
N LYS A 23 -10.52 6.43 3.65
CA LYS A 23 -11.16 5.17 4.03
C LYS A 23 -12.11 4.70 2.94
N GLU A 24 -12.63 5.55 2.08
CA GLU A 24 -13.56 5.17 1.02
C GLU A 24 -12.85 4.58 -0.22
N ASP A 25 -11.52 4.68 -0.28
CA ASP A 25 -10.73 4.22 -1.43
C ASP A 25 -10.44 2.71 -1.41
N TYR A 26 -10.78 2.00 -0.33
CA TYR A 26 -10.62 0.54 -0.30
C TYR A 26 -11.64 -0.15 -1.23
N PRO A 27 -11.30 -1.33 -1.77
CA PRO A 27 -10.00 -1.99 -1.71
C PRO A 27 -9.03 -1.44 -2.77
N ILE A 28 -7.74 -1.34 -2.41
CA ILE A 28 -6.67 -1.00 -3.35
C ILE A 28 -5.94 -2.26 -3.77
N ARG A 29 -5.83 -2.48 -5.08
CA ARG A 29 -5.19 -3.66 -5.68
C ARG A 29 -3.70 -3.45 -5.86
N THR A 30 -2.97 -4.57 -5.83
CA THR A 30 -1.52 -4.59 -6.06
C THR A 30 -1.12 -4.32 -7.52
N THR A 31 -2.01 -4.60 -8.48
CA THR A 31 -1.97 -4.19 -9.90
C THR A 31 -3.38 -4.38 -10.49
N GLU A 32 -3.69 -3.73 -11.61
CA GLU A 32 -4.92 -3.98 -12.39
C GLU A 32 -5.10 -5.45 -12.78
N ARG A 33 -3.99 -6.15 -13.04
CA ARG A 33 -4.00 -7.57 -13.43
C ARG A 33 -4.26 -8.50 -12.24
N ALA A 34 -4.01 -8.07 -11.00
CA ALA A 34 -4.18 -8.89 -9.82
C ALA A 34 -5.64 -8.83 -9.34
N ARG A 35 -6.50 -9.61 -10.01
CA ARG A 35 -7.96 -9.62 -9.77
C ARG A 35 -8.34 -9.88 -8.31
N THR A 36 -7.56 -10.68 -7.58
CA THR A 36 -7.88 -11.08 -6.20
C THR A 36 -7.00 -10.47 -5.11
N ARG A 37 -5.85 -9.86 -5.46
CA ARG A 37 -4.86 -9.44 -4.46
C ARG A 37 -4.92 -7.95 -4.18
N TYR A 38 -5.48 -7.63 -3.02
CA TYR A 38 -5.45 -6.30 -2.42
C TYR A 38 -4.13 -6.04 -1.71
N VAL A 39 -3.63 -4.80 -1.82
CA VAL A 39 -2.51 -4.29 -1.02
C VAL A 39 -3.02 -3.54 0.21
N ILE A 40 -4.13 -2.81 0.07
CA ILE A 40 -4.79 -2.09 1.14
C ILE A 40 -6.27 -2.46 1.14
N ASN A 41 -6.84 -2.75 2.30
CA ASN A 41 -8.26 -3.03 2.45
C ASN A 41 -8.77 -2.64 3.86
N ASN A 42 -10.09 -2.55 4.07
CA ASN A 42 -10.68 -2.26 5.38
C ASN A 42 -10.55 -3.40 6.39
N GLU A 43 -10.41 -4.63 5.89
CA GLU A 43 -10.02 -5.80 6.65
C GLU A 43 -8.70 -6.35 6.07
N PRO A 44 -7.83 -7.01 6.86
CA PRO A 44 -6.58 -7.58 6.38
C PRO A 44 -6.82 -8.86 5.56
N LYS A 45 -7.64 -8.78 4.51
CA LYS A 45 -8.08 -9.89 3.66
C LYS A 45 -8.13 -9.51 2.18
N HIS A 46 -7.84 -10.48 1.33
CA HIS A 46 -7.98 -10.43 -0.12
C HIS A 46 -9.41 -10.72 -0.57
N SER A 47 -9.70 -10.53 -1.86
CA SER A 47 -11.05 -10.74 -2.41
C SER A 47 -11.54 -12.19 -2.33
N ASP A 48 -10.61 -13.14 -2.26
CA ASP A 48 -10.87 -14.58 -2.15
C ASP A 48 -10.98 -15.04 -0.68
N GLY A 49 -11.01 -14.08 0.26
CA GLY A 49 -11.12 -14.35 1.69
C GLY A 49 -9.81 -14.72 2.38
N LYS A 50 -8.69 -14.86 1.66
CA LYS A 50 -7.39 -15.15 2.27
C LYS A 50 -6.85 -13.95 3.05
N ASP A 51 -6.23 -14.22 4.19
CA ASP A 51 -5.61 -13.18 5.01
C ASP A 51 -4.38 -12.55 4.34
N PHE A 52 -4.18 -11.26 4.60
CA PHE A 52 -2.96 -10.55 4.29
C PHE A 52 -1.78 -11.16 5.05
N LYS A 53 -0.61 -11.19 4.43
CA LYS A 53 0.61 -11.62 5.11
C LYS A 53 1.29 -10.42 5.79
N ARG A 54 1.41 -10.49 7.11
CA ARG A 54 1.98 -9.41 7.97
C ARG A 54 1.22 -8.08 7.74
N PRO A 55 -0.08 -8.02 8.02
CA PRO A 55 -0.82 -6.78 7.89
C PRO A 55 -0.30 -5.75 8.89
N LYS A 56 -0.32 -4.48 8.49
CA LYS A 56 -0.12 -3.33 9.38
C LYS A 56 -1.35 -2.44 9.30
N ARG A 57 -1.82 -1.95 10.45
CA ARG A 57 -2.91 -0.97 10.51
C ARG A 57 -2.33 0.41 10.18
N LEU A 58 -3.02 1.14 9.31
CA LEU A 58 -2.73 2.50 8.92
C LEU A 58 -3.46 3.49 9.84
N SER A 59 -3.02 4.74 9.88
CA SER A 59 -3.64 5.80 10.70
C SER A 59 -5.11 6.11 10.37
N ASN A 60 -5.60 5.72 9.19
CA ASN A 60 -7.00 5.87 8.75
C ASN A 60 -7.87 4.61 8.92
N ASP A 61 -7.46 3.68 9.79
CA ASP A 61 -8.12 2.38 10.05
C ASP A 61 -8.11 1.35 8.92
N LEU A 62 -7.43 1.63 7.81
CA LEU A 62 -7.18 0.61 6.79
C LEU A 62 -6.04 -0.32 7.19
N TYR A 63 -5.93 -1.45 6.51
CA TYR A 63 -4.85 -2.41 6.65
C TYR A 63 -4.03 -2.47 5.37
N ILE A 64 -2.71 -2.58 5.50
CA ILE A 64 -1.78 -2.77 4.39
C ILE A 64 -0.99 -4.08 4.54
N GLU A 65 -0.87 -4.85 3.46
CA GLU A 65 -0.01 -6.03 3.44
C GLU A 65 1.47 -5.63 3.31
N THR A 66 2.36 -6.17 4.14
CA THR A 66 3.77 -5.75 4.17
C THR A 66 4.79 -6.87 3.93
N LYS A 67 4.35 -8.13 3.73
CA LYS A 67 5.25 -9.25 3.41
C LYS A 67 5.62 -9.29 1.92
N PHE A 68 6.37 -8.29 1.46
CA PHE A 68 6.90 -8.22 0.10
C PHE A 68 8.43 -8.16 0.05
N LYS A 69 9.00 -8.56 -1.09
CA LYS A 69 10.43 -8.34 -1.38
C LYS A 69 10.68 -6.83 -1.61
N THR A 70 11.90 -6.37 -1.35
CA THR A 70 12.29 -4.95 -1.49
C THR A 70 11.87 -4.29 -2.80
N ASN A 71 12.15 -4.91 -3.95
CA ASN A 71 11.76 -4.36 -5.25
C ASN A 71 10.24 -4.26 -5.41
N ARG A 72 9.49 -5.18 -4.80
CA ARG A 72 8.03 -5.15 -4.83
C ARG A 72 7.48 -4.06 -3.91
N CYS A 73 8.07 -3.83 -2.73
CA CYS A 73 7.71 -2.68 -1.88
C CYS A 73 7.93 -1.36 -2.61
N LYS A 74 9.12 -1.17 -3.23
CA LYS A 74 9.43 0.02 -4.02
C LYS A 74 8.40 0.20 -5.14
N LYS A 75 8.17 -0.85 -5.95
CA LYS A 75 7.19 -0.81 -7.04
C LYS A 75 5.77 -0.46 -6.57
N LEU A 76 5.26 -1.12 -5.53
CA LEU A 76 3.93 -0.86 -4.99
C LEU A 76 3.81 0.56 -4.44
N ALA A 77 4.86 1.09 -3.81
CA ALA A 77 4.87 2.45 -3.32
C ALA A 77 4.79 3.48 -4.47
N ARG A 78 5.50 3.23 -5.59
CA ARG A 78 5.36 4.05 -6.81
C ARG A 78 3.96 3.97 -7.41
N GLU A 79 3.45 2.75 -7.60
CA GLU A 79 2.10 2.50 -8.14
C GLU A 79 1.02 3.19 -7.29
N LEU A 80 1.20 3.19 -5.95
CA LEU A 80 0.30 3.87 -5.04
C LEU A 80 0.36 5.39 -5.19
N LEU A 81 1.55 5.99 -5.25
CA LEU A 81 1.70 7.43 -5.47
C LEU A 81 1.10 7.88 -6.81
N GLU A 82 1.41 7.16 -7.88
CA GLU A 82 0.91 7.42 -9.24
C GLU A 82 -0.62 7.37 -9.28
N LYS A 83 -1.23 6.39 -8.59
CA LYS A 83 -2.69 6.29 -8.45
C LYS A 83 -3.33 7.55 -7.86
N TYR A 84 -2.63 8.26 -6.98
CA TYR A 84 -3.11 9.51 -6.37
C TYR A 84 -2.54 10.78 -7.01
N GLY A 85 -1.95 10.65 -8.20
CA GLY A 85 -1.48 11.78 -9.02
C GLY A 85 -0.11 12.34 -8.58
N TYR A 86 0.68 11.59 -7.83
CA TYR A 86 2.05 11.96 -7.48
C TYR A 86 3.07 11.20 -8.36
N PRO A 87 4.20 11.82 -8.72
CA PRO A 87 5.28 11.13 -9.42
C PRO A 87 5.79 9.93 -8.61
N GLY A 88 5.87 8.74 -9.22
CA GLY A 88 6.34 7.53 -8.55
C GLY A 88 7.83 7.56 -8.17
N ASP A 89 8.61 8.46 -8.77
CA ASP A 89 10.02 8.73 -8.46
C ASP A 89 10.21 9.74 -7.32
N MET A 90 9.13 10.31 -6.77
CA MET A 90 9.16 11.16 -5.57
C MET A 90 9.73 10.43 -4.33
N LEU A 91 9.73 9.09 -4.34
CA LEU A 91 10.33 8.29 -3.27
C LEU A 91 11.85 8.30 -3.38
N VAL A 92 12.49 9.24 -2.69
CA VAL A 92 13.92 9.17 -2.41
C VAL A 92 14.13 8.13 -1.31
N VAL A 93 14.62 6.96 -1.71
CA VAL A 93 14.99 5.88 -0.79
C VAL A 93 16.51 5.89 -0.68
N GLU A 94 17.03 6.56 0.34
CA GLU A 94 18.44 6.49 0.75
C GLU A 94 18.79 5.11 1.31
#